data_AF-A0A921E6S8-F1
#
_entry.id   AF-A0A921E6S8-F1
#
_cell.length_a   1.000
_cell.length_b   1.000
_cell.length_c   1.000
_cell.angle_alpha   90.00
_cell.angle_beta   90.00
_cell.angle_gamma   90.00
#
_symmetry.space_group_name_H-M   'P 1'
#
loop_
_entity.id
_entity.type
_entity.pdbx_description
1 polymer ?
#
loop_
_entity_poly.entity_id
_entity_poly.type
_entity_poly.pdbx_seq_one_letter_code
_entity_poly.pdbx_strand_id
1 'polypeptide(L)'
;MDKEKYSFLRPTGIETFAFIFSAGALQWLHGTTTDDDGREIGNFTLFADLLARMALADGTAKDFHRPLTLSVGQAQYSEKQLSTQWNIGRKRIRRLLDELASLELIDTYRSRVASVMTFPCLLQWMAKDGSVVSNPFIHKQRERIEPL
;
A
#
# COMPACT_ATOMS: atom_id res chain seq x y z
N MET A 1 -11.98 -28.14 -4.74
CA MET A 1 -10.58 -27.84 -4.40
C MET A 1 -10.64 -26.56 -3.60
N ASP A 2 -10.54 -26.64 -2.27
CA ASP A 2 -10.42 -25.44 -1.44
C ASP A 2 -9.16 -24.70 -1.90
N LYS A 3 -9.33 -23.54 -2.52
CA LYS A 3 -8.21 -22.65 -2.77
C LYS A 3 -7.68 -22.27 -1.39
N GLU A 4 -6.44 -22.63 -1.12
CA GLU A 4 -5.75 -22.24 0.10
C GLU A 4 -5.87 -20.72 0.27
N LYS A 5 -6.43 -20.29 1.40
CA LYS A 5 -6.73 -18.88 1.64
C LYS A 5 -5.42 -18.12 1.78
N TYR A 6 -5.25 -17.05 1.02
CA TYR A 6 -4.08 -16.20 1.13
C TYR A 6 -3.94 -15.65 2.56
N SER A 7 -2.74 -15.75 3.11
CA SER A 7 -2.38 -15.13 4.37
C SER A 7 -1.86 -13.72 4.10
N PHE A 8 -2.63 -12.71 4.53
CA PHE A 8 -2.26 -11.32 4.36
C PHE A 8 -0.96 -11.00 5.09
N LEU A 9 -0.08 -10.28 4.40
CA LEU A 9 1.18 -9.81 4.94
C LEU A 9 0.94 -8.78 6.04
N ARG A 10 1.88 -8.72 6.96
CA ARG A 10 1.98 -7.67 7.97
C ARG A 10 3.35 -7.01 7.83
N PRO A 11 3.45 -5.69 8.03
CA PRO A 11 4.75 -5.05 8.03
C PRO A 11 5.69 -5.70 9.05
N THR A 12 6.92 -5.95 8.63
CA THR A 12 7.98 -6.51 9.47
C THR A 12 9.18 -5.57 9.44
N GLY A 13 10.06 -5.64 10.45
CA GLY A 13 11.21 -4.72 10.54
C GLY A 13 10.87 -3.29 10.98
N ILE A 14 9.59 -2.98 11.20
CA ILE A 14 9.10 -1.69 11.71
C ILE A 14 8.55 -1.87 13.13
N GLU A 15 8.88 -0.92 14.00
CA GLU A 15 8.38 -0.81 15.37
C GLU A 15 7.15 0.10 15.45
N THR A 16 7.22 1.28 14.83
CA THR A 16 6.09 2.23 14.81
C THR A 16 5.91 2.89 13.45
N PHE A 17 4.67 3.31 13.18
CA PHE A 17 4.30 4.15 12.05
C PHE A 17 3.64 5.43 12.57
N ALA A 18 3.86 6.54 11.88
CA ALA A 18 3.08 7.76 12.07
C ALA A 18 2.30 8.07 10.79
N PHE A 19 0.97 8.09 10.87
CA PHE A 19 0.10 8.34 9.72
C PHE A 19 -0.64 9.67 9.84
N ILE A 20 -1.04 10.20 8.70
CA ILE A 20 -2.06 11.23 8.55
C ILE A 20 -3.19 10.68 7.66
N PHE A 21 -4.41 10.74 8.16
CA PHE A 21 -5.59 10.30 7.40
C PHE A 21 -6.59 11.44 7.29
N SER A 22 -7.21 11.58 6.13
CA SER A 22 -8.45 12.35 6.01
C SER A 22 -9.59 11.61 6.73
N ALA A 23 -10.66 12.31 7.08
CA ALA A 23 -11.85 11.67 7.65
C ALA A 23 -12.42 10.59 6.74
N GLY A 24 -12.41 10.82 5.41
CA GLY A 24 -12.84 9.84 4.42
C GLY A 24 -11.93 8.61 4.36
N ALA A 25 -10.61 8.80 4.42
CA ALA A 25 -9.66 7.69 4.47
C ALA A 25 -9.84 6.85 5.74
N LEU A 26 -10.02 7.50 6.89
CA LEU A 26 -10.27 6.82 8.16
C LEU A 26 -11.58 6.02 8.12
N GLN A 27 -12.65 6.61 7.57
CA GLN A 27 -13.93 5.92 7.40
C GLN A 27 -13.79 4.69 6.48
N TRP A 28 -13.07 4.84 5.37
CA TRP A 28 -12.82 3.72 4.45
C TRP A 28 -12.03 2.60 5.14
N LEU A 29 -10.97 2.92 5.89
CA LEU A 29 -10.15 1.93 6.59
C LEU A 29 -10.94 1.11 7.64
N HIS A 30 -11.97 1.70 8.24
CA HIS A 30 -12.87 1.02 9.17
C HIS A 30 -13.85 0.05 8.48
N GLY A 31 -14.04 0.19 7.17
CA GLY A 31 -14.96 -0.63 6.38
C GLY A 31 -14.41 -2.00 5.98
N THR A 32 -15.16 -2.67 5.10
CA THR A 32 -14.79 -3.96 4.50
C THR A 32 -14.89 -3.91 2.98
N THR A 33 -14.13 -4.77 2.32
CA THR A 33 -14.22 -5.07 0.89
C THR A 33 -14.53 -6.55 0.73
N THR A 34 -15.55 -6.88 -0.04
CA THR A 34 -15.92 -8.27 -0.32
C THR A 34 -14.99 -8.87 -1.38
N ASP A 35 -14.54 -10.12 -1.24
CA ASP A 35 -13.84 -10.85 -2.31
C ASP A 35 -14.82 -11.36 -3.39
N ASP A 36 -14.35 -12.14 -4.37
CA ASP A 36 -15.22 -12.73 -5.41
C ASP A 36 -16.06 -13.93 -4.90
N ASP A 37 -15.73 -14.48 -3.72
CA ASP A 37 -16.51 -15.53 -3.04
C ASP A 37 -17.56 -14.96 -2.07
N GLY A 38 -17.68 -13.63 -1.95
CA GLY A 38 -18.61 -12.99 -1.04
C GLY A 38 -18.07 -12.79 0.39
N ARG A 39 -16.79 -13.07 0.65
CA ARG A 39 -16.19 -12.92 1.98
C ARG A 39 -15.76 -11.48 2.23
N GLU A 40 -16.07 -10.96 3.40
CA GLU A 40 -15.61 -9.64 3.81
C GLU A 40 -14.14 -9.67 4.28
N ILE A 41 -13.35 -8.72 3.77
CA ILE A 41 -11.98 -8.46 4.18
C ILE A 41 -11.94 -7.06 4.76
N GLY A 42 -11.39 -6.89 5.96
CA GLY A 42 -11.20 -5.57 6.56
C GLY A 42 -10.33 -4.67 5.68
N ASN A 43 -10.74 -3.44 5.45
CA ASN A 43 -10.03 -2.50 4.58
C ASN A 43 -8.64 -2.15 5.11
N PHE A 44 -8.50 -2.02 6.44
CA PHE A 44 -7.18 -1.90 7.08
C PHE A 44 -6.27 -3.11 6.80
N THR A 45 -6.81 -4.33 6.70
CA THR A 45 -6.02 -5.53 6.35
C THR A 45 -5.45 -5.43 4.93
N LEU A 46 -6.25 -4.97 3.97
CA LEU A 46 -5.80 -4.75 2.60
C LEU A 46 -4.71 -3.67 2.54
N PHE A 47 -4.92 -2.56 3.25
CA PHE A 47 -3.94 -1.48 3.32
C PHE A 47 -2.64 -1.94 3.99
N ALA A 48 -2.71 -2.69 5.11
CA ALA A 48 -1.55 -3.24 5.80
C ALA A 48 -0.79 -4.26 4.94
N ASP A 49 -1.49 -5.05 4.12
CA ASP A 49 -0.87 -5.99 3.17
C ASP A 49 -0.08 -5.26 2.07
N LEU A 50 -0.58 -4.12 1.58
CA LEU A 50 0.17 -3.26 0.68
C LEU A 50 1.38 -2.64 1.39
N LEU A 51 1.17 -2.09 2.58
CA LEU A 51 2.22 -1.46 3.38
C LEU A 51 3.36 -2.43 3.72
N ALA A 52 3.04 -3.71 3.95
CA ALA A 52 4.02 -4.75 4.21
C ALA A 52 5.00 -5.03 3.05
N ARG A 53 4.67 -4.55 1.84
CA ARG A 53 5.50 -4.68 0.63
C ARG A 53 6.43 -3.49 0.42
N MET A 54 6.35 -2.49 1.30
CA MET A 54 7.18 -1.30 1.26
C MET A 54 8.64 -1.64 1.51
N ALA A 55 9.52 -1.12 0.66
CA ALA A 55 10.96 -1.20 0.85
C ALA A 55 11.39 -0.30 2.02
N LEU A 56 12.10 -0.88 2.99
CA LEU A 56 12.62 -0.14 4.16
C LEU A 56 13.98 0.52 3.91
N ALA A 57 14.61 0.18 2.79
CA ALA A 57 15.85 0.76 2.31
C ALA A 57 15.85 0.69 0.77
N ASP A 58 16.69 1.51 0.13
CA ASP A 58 16.90 1.44 -1.30
C ASP A 58 17.43 0.06 -1.71
N GLY A 59 16.90 -0.51 -2.78
CA GLY A 59 17.32 -1.83 -3.21
C GLY A 59 16.56 -2.38 -4.40
N THR A 60 17.00 -3.55 -4.88
CA THR A 60 16.35 -4.23 -6.00
C THR A 60 15.28 -5.19 -5.50
N ALA A 61 14.01 -4.92 -5.83
CA ALA A 61 12.94 -5.88 -5.67
C ALA A 61 13.14 -7.05 -6.65
N LYS A 62 13.12 -8.28 -6.12
CA LYS A 62 13.34 -9.53 -6.89
C LYS A 62 12.09 -10.40 -6.99
N ASP A 63 11.00 -9.99 -6.35
CA ASP A 63 9.75 -10.76 -6.28
C ASP A 63 8.99 -10.79 -7.61
N PHE A 64 9.41 -9.97 -8.57
CA PHE A 64 8.86 -9.89 -9.91
C PHE A 64 9.89 -10.34 -10.94
N HIS A 65 9.38 -10.86 -12.07
CA HIS A 65 10.21 -11.40 -13.16
C HIS A 65 11.27 -10.41 -13.67
N ARG A 66 11.00 -9.11 -13.59
CA ARG A 66 11.98 -8.05 -13.89
C ARG A 66 12.38 -7.38 -12.58
N PRO A 67 13.68 -7.46 -12.20
CA PRO A 67 14.18 -6.74 -11.06
C PRO A 67 13.94 -5.23 -11.22
N LEU A 68 13.48 -4.58 -10.15
CA LEU A 68 13.22 -3.15 -10.14
C LEU A 68 13.94 -2.51 -8.96
N THR A 69 14.69 -1.43 -9.21
CA THR A 69 15.23 -0.60 -8.13
C THR A 69 14.08 0.18 -7.49
N LEU A 70 13.85 -0.07 -6.20
CA LEU A 70 12.92 0.67 -5.37
C LEU A 70 13.70 1.61 -4.46
N SER A 71 13.20 2.83 -4.31
CA SER A 71 13.59 3.71 -3.22
C SER A 71 12.86 3.31 -1.93
N VAL A 72 13.47 3.64 -0.78
CA VAL A 72 12.86 3.55 0.54
C VAL A 72 11.46 4.19 0.55
N GLY A 73 10.45 3.48 1.06
CA GLY A 73 9.06 3.93 1.05
C GLY A 73 8.24 3.53 -0.19
N GLN A 74 8.86 2.93 -1.21
CA GLN A 74 8.15 2.39 -2.37
C GLN A 74 7.80 0.92 -2.21
N ALA A 75 6.71 0.48 -2.85
CA ALA A 75 6.38 -0.94 -3.02
C ALA A 75 6.12 -1.25 -4.49
N GLN A 76 6.64 -2.38 -4.98
CA GLN A 76 6.27 -2.90 -6.29
C GLN A 76 4.98 -3.73 -6.18
N TYR A 77 4.09 -3.63 -7.17
CA TYR A 77 2.85 -4.40 -7.18
C TYR A 77 2.45 -4.86 -8.58
N SER A 78 1.55 -5.84 -8.63
CA SER A 78 0.88 -6.30 -9.84
C SER A 78 -0.59 -6.53 -9.57
N GLU A 79 -1.47 -5.93 -10.36
CA GLU A 79 -2.91 -6.18 -10.27
C GLU A 79 -3.25 -7.67 -10.46
N LYS A 80 -2.47 -8.40 -11.28
CA LYS A 80 -2.65 -9.85 -11.44
C LYS A 80 -2.34 -10.58 -10.14
N GLN A 81 -1.22 -10.24 -9.50
CA GLN A 81 -0.80 -10.87 -8.25
C GLN A 81 -1.78 -10.54 -7.12
N LEU A 82 -2.15 -9.26 -6.95
CA LEU A 82 -3.15 -8.83 -5.97
C LEU A 82 -4.51 -9.49 -6.23
N SER A 83 -4.91 -9.65 -7.50
CA SER A 83 -6.15 -10.34 -7.85
C SER A 83 -6.15 -11.80 -7.40
N THR A 84 -5.04 -12.52 -7.60
CA THR A 84 -4.87 -13.89 -7.10
C THR A 84 -4.85 -13.93 -5.57
N GLN A 85 -4.09 -13.05 -4.93
CA GLN A 85 -3.89 -13.05 -3.48
C GLN A 85 -5.16 -12.65 -2.72
N TRP A 86 -5.87 -11.62 -3.17
CA TRP A 86 -7.04 -11.12 -2.47
C TRP A 86 -8.35 -11.77 -2.95
N ASN A 87 -8.28 -12.70 -3.91
CA ASN A 87 -9.43 -13.32 -4.56
C ASN A 87 -10.44 -12.29 -5.08
N ILE A 88 -9.95 -11.20 -5.65
CA ILE A 88 -10.76 -10.10 -6.20
C ILE A 88 -10.40 -9.94 -7.67
N GLY A 89 -11.39 -9.90 -8.57
CA GLY A 89 -11.14 -9.77 -10.01
C GLY A 89 -10.30 -8.53 -10.36
N ARG A 90 -9.40 -8.64 -11.35
CA ARG A 90 -8.45 -7.58 -11.73
C ARG A 90 -9.08 -6.20 -11.97
N LYS A 91 -10.29 -6.13 -12.55
CA LYS A 91 -11.02 -4.86 -12.74
C LYS A 91 -11.42 -4.22 -11.40
N ARG A 92 -11.79 -5.05 -10.42
CA ARG A 92 -12.10 -4.61 -9.05
C ARG A 92 -10.84 -4.18 -8.30
N ILE A 93 -9.73 -4.92 -8.43
CA ILE A 93 -8.42 -4.50 -7.90
C ILE A 93 -8.02 -3.12 -8.42
N ARG A 94 -8.12 -2.88 -9.74
CA ARG A 94 -7.78 -1.57 -10.30
C ARG A 94 -8.63 -0.45 -9.69
N ARG A 95 -9.94 -0.64 -9.61
CA ARG A 95 -10.85 0.34 -8.99
C ARG A 95 -10.54 0.58 -7.52
N LEU A 96 -10.21 -0.47 -6.78
CA LEU A 96 -9.79 -0.37 -5.38
C LEU A 96 -8.48 0.43 -5.24
N LEU A 97 -7.49 0.22 -6.11
CA LEU A 97 -6.28 1.02 -6.11
C LEU A 97 -6.55 2.49 -6.49
N ASP A 98 -7.44 2.73 -7.45
CA ASP A 98 -7.85 4.09 -7.83
C ASP A 98 -8.60 4.79 -6.67
N GLU A 99 -9.41 4.06 -5.87
CA GLU A 99 -10.09 4.56 -4.66
C GLU A 99 -9.10 4.85 -3.51
N LEU A 100 -8.14 3.95 -3.26
CA LEU A 100 -7.09 4.19 -2.29
C LEU A 100 -6.25 5.44 -2.65
N ALA A 101 -6.04 5.67 -3.94
CA ALA A 101 -5.35 6.86 -4.43
C ALA A 101 -6.18 8.14 -4.26
N SER A 102 -7.49 8.11 -4.55
CA SER A 102 -8.36 9.27 -4.32
C SER A 102 -8.53 9.61 -2.83
N LEU A 103 -8.31 8.65 -1.94
CA LEU A 103 -8.28 8.82 -0.50
C LEU A 103 -6.91 9.27 0.05
N GLU A 104 -5.92 9.50 -0.81
CA GLU A 104 -4.54 9.83 -0.44
C GLU A 104 -3.86 8.76 0.46
N LEU A 105 -4.34 7.50 0.42
CA LEU A 105 -3.72 6.40 1.17
C LEU A 105 -2.48 5.88 0.45
N ILE A 106 -2.54 5.81 -0.86
CA ILE A 106 -1.42 5.41 -1.74
C ILE A 106 -1.30 6.38 -2.91
N ASP A 107 -0.15 6.42 -3.56
CA ASP A 107 -0.05 6.83 -4.96
C ASP A 107 0.36 5.63 -5.81
N THR A 108 -0.01 5.64 -7.08
CA THR A 108 0.40 4.60 -8.03
C THR A 108 1.04 5.18 -9.27
N TYR A 109 2.19 4.61 -9.66
CA TYR A 109 2.85 4.87 -10.92
C TYR A 109 2.93 3.57 -11.73
N ARG A 110 2.31 3.57 -12.91
CA ARG A 110 2.22 2.40 -13.80
C ARG A 110 3.01 2.65 -15.07
N SER A 111 3.94 1.75 -15.39
CA SER A 111 4.69 1.76 -16.65
C SER A 111 4.53 0.43 -17.39
N ARG A 112 5.11 0.33 -18.60
CA ARG A 112 5.20 -0.95 -19.33
C ARG A 112 6.07 -2.00 -18.62
N VAL A 113 6.96 -1.57 -17.73
CA VAL A 113 7.99 -2.43 -17.11
C VAL A 113 7.56 -2.87 -15.71
N ALA A 114 6.97 -1.97 -14.93
CA ALA A 114 6.53 -2.23 -13.57
C ALA A 114 5.46 -1.24 -13.11
N SER A 115 4.74 -1.64 -12.06
CA SER A 115 3.88 -0.73 -11.28
C SER A 115 4.46 -0.59 -9.88
N VAL A 116 4.59 0.66 -9.44
CA VAL A 116 5.13 1.06 -8.13
C VAL A 116 4.08 1.87 -7.41
N MET A 117 4.00 1.70 -6.09
CA MET A 117 3.17 2.52 -5.22
C MET A 117 4.00 3.16 -4.11
N THR A 118 3.51 4.28 -3.61
CA THR A 118 4.02 4.99 -2.43
C THR A 118 2.88 5.25 -1.46
N PHE A 119 3.19 5.64 -0.22
CA PHE A 119 2.21 5.79 0.86
C PHE A 119 2.19 7.23 1.39
N PRO A 120 1.57 8.19 0.70
CA PRO A 120 1.63 9.60 1.10
C PRO A 120 0.97 9.90 2.45
N CYS A 121 0.07 9.03 2.92
CA CYS A 121 -0.49 9.07 4.28
C CYS A 121 0.52 8.69 5.37
N LEU A 122 1.63 8.04 5.04
CA LEU A 122 2.68 7.67 6.00
C LEU A 122 3.66 8.82 6.16
N LEU A 123 3.76 9.42 7.34
CA LEU A 123 4.67 10.54 7.59
C LEU A 123 6.10 10.05 7.85
N GLN A 124 6.23 9.02 8.68
CA GLN A 124 7.50 8.43 9.08
C GLN A 124 7.26 7.06 9.70
N TRP A 125 8.32 6.27 9.80
CA TRP A 125 8.33 5.02 10.55
C TRP A 125 9.63 4.86 11.33
N MET A 126 9.55 4.11 12.42
CA MET A 126 10.72 3.71 13.21
C MET A 126 11.00 2.24 12.92
N ALA A 127 12.20 1.93 12.43
CA ALA A 127 12.64 0.56 12.25
C ALA A 127 12.97 -0.09 13.60
N LYS A 128 13.06 -1.42 13.62
CA LYS A 128 13.37 -2.21 14.84
C LYS A 128 14.73 -1.90 15.46
N ASP A 129 15.66 -1.35 14.70
CA ASP A 129 16.95 -0.89 15.20
C ASP A 129 16.89 0.50 15.86
N GLY A 130 15.70 1.10 15.93
CA GLY A 130 15.46 2.43 16.49
C GLY A 130 15.69 3.57 15.50
N SER A 131 16.11 3.30 14.26
CA SER A 131 16.26 4.33 13.25
C SER A 131 14.89 4.88 12.83
N VAL A 132 14.80 6.21 12.70
CA VAL A 132 13.58 6.89 12.25
C VAL A 132 13.79 7.35 10.81
N VAL A 133 12.88 6.94 9.93
CA VAL A 133 12.88 7.31 8.52
C VAL A 133 11.68 8.19 8.22
N SER A 134 11.93 9.43 7.78
CA SER A 134 10.89 10.30 7.23
C SER A 134 10.52 9.82 5.83
N ASN A 135 9.23 9.74 5.52
CA ASN A 135 8.78 9.29 4.22
C ASN A 135 9.11 10.34 3.13
N PRO A 136 9.91 9.99 2.10
CA PRO A 136 10.23 10.93 1.02
C PRO A 136 9.05 11.20 0.07
N PHE A 137 7.96 10.42 0.17
CA PHE A 137 6.78 10.49 -0.69
C PHE A 137 5.53 10.99 0.02
N ILE A 138 5.68 11.76 1.10
CA ILE A 138 4.54 12.50 1.64
C ILE A 138 3.98 13.41 0.54
N HIS A 139 2.65 13.48 0.42
CA HIS A 139 2.04 14.51 -0.41
C HIS A 139 2.61 15.85 0.03
N LYS A 140 3.02 16.69 -0.92
CA LYS A 140 3.47 18.06 -0.67
C LYS A 140 2.36 18.85 0.06
N GLN A 141 2.22 18.68 1.37
CA GLN A 141 1.38 19.53 2.20
C GLN A 141 1.88 20.98 2.21
N ARG A 142 3.04 21.28 1.60
CA ARG A 142 3.44 22.66 1.28
C ARG A 142 2.43 23.42 0.42
N GLU A 143 1.59 22.75 -0.38
CA GLU A 143 0.54 23.44 -1.17
C GLU A 143 -0.84 23.44 -0.48
N ARG A 144 -1.00 22.77 0.67
CA ARG A 144 -2.27 22.69 1.41
C ARG A 144 -2.24 23.40 2.77
N ILE A 145 -1.13 24.05 3.11
CA ILE A 145 -0.97 24.97 4.25
C ILE A 145 -0.73 26.38 3.68
N GLU A 146 -1.64 26.87 2.84
CA GLU A 146 -1.86 28.32 2.79
C GLU A 146 -3.18 28.59 3.52
N PRO A 147 -3.17 29.38 4.60
CA PRO A 147 -4.42 29.85 5.18
C PRO A 147 -5.14 30.73 4.16
N LEU A 148 -6.45 30.51 4.00
CA LEU A 148 -7.38 31.48 3.41
C LEU A 148 -7.37 32.79 4.21
#